data_AF-A0A833GAN6-F1
#
_entry.id   AF-A0A833GAN6-F1
#
_cell.length_a   1.000
_cell.length_b   1.000
_cell.length_c   1.000
_cell.angle_alpha   90.00
_cell.angle_beta   90.00
_cell.angle_gamma   90.00
#
_symmetry.space_group_name_H-M   'P 1'
#
loop_
_entity.id
_entity.type
_entity.pdbx_description
1 polymer ?
#
loop_
_entity_poly.entity_id
_entity_poly.type
_entity_poly.pdbx_seq_one_letter_code
_entity_poly.pdbx_strand_id
1 'polypeptide(L)'
;MSEKAVWLLAFLALYWAFCLFWGLAGARLAVGPKSYFLADRNLPAWVIVVAGTALAFNGWVFLGYPDILFRDGFPFAETCLGAITIALGAAFFLKRQWMLGKRFGYVTPGEMAAHYFGGDVIRIAMLVVALAFAIPFVAMQLGAAGAIVAGLSDGMVGRDAAMWVLTIVVFAYVAFGGMRAAAYVGTLQGVLVVVGILALGAYAYWLMDGFGAFTRALGALSLAATSAEGNAAAMAASFFAIPGVIQYTAGLGVDTPAGGLWTAVMIFSYSLALMGLTLNPVFSVLAFSSRSPKGFAAQATWGAAATMGGVLLVFSVAQGVGANFLGASKAVTEAGLALGNPLADQSLPGSSGVVGAYLGLLGDAAPWFAAILAVAAVAAVQSIAAISASAT
;
A
#
# COMPACT_ATOMS: atom_id res chain seq x y z
N MET A 1 -9.71 30.13 1.65
CA MET A 1 -9.15 28.77 1.63
C MET A 1 -9.07 28.30 3.06
N SER A 2 -9.53 27.09 3.37
CA SER A 2 -9.39 26.55 4.73
C SER A 2 -7.91 26.36 5.07
N GLU A 3 -7.56 26.41 6.36
CA GLU A 3 -6.19 26.18 6.81
C GLU A 3 -5.69 24.79 6.37
N LYS A 4 -6.58 23.78 6.42
CA LYS A 4 -6.33 22.42 5.91
C LYS A 4 -5.91 22.44 4.43
N ALA A 5 -6.66 23.15 3.58
CA ALA A 5 -6.38 23.25 2.16
C ALA A 5 -5.05 23.96 1.88
N VAL A 6 -4.71 25.01 2.66
CA VAL A 6 -3.44 25.73 2.51
C VAL A 6 -2.25 24.80 2.81
N TRP A 7 -2.27 24.09 3.94
CA TRP A 7 -1.20 23.14 4.29
C TRP A 7 -1.10 21.98 3.30
N LEU A 8 -2.25 21.44 2.88
CA LEU A 8 -2.30 20.35 1.89
C LEU A 8 -1.63 20.77 0.58
N LEU A 9 -2.01 21.93 0.04
CA LEU A 9 -1.44 22.43 -1.22
C LEU A 9 0.04 22.78 -1.07
N ALA A 10 0.45 23.33 0.07
CA ALA A 10 1.86 23.64 0.34
C ALA A 10 2.73 22.37 0.38
N PHE A 11 2.31 21.34 1.10
CA PHE A 11 3.07 20.08 1.16
C PHE A 11 3.00 19.28 -0.14
N LEU A 12 1.86 19.31 -0.85
CA LEU A 12 1.76 18.72 -2.19
C LEU A 12 2.71 19.42 -3.16
N ALA A 13 2.77 20.75 -3.14
CA ALA A 13 3.69 21.52 -3.98
C ALA A 13 5.16 21.18 -3.64
N LEU A 14 5.51 21.06 -2.37
CA LEU A 14 6.85 20.66 -1.95
C LEU A 14 7.20 19.24 -2.42
N TYR A 15 6.29 18.30 -2.23
CA TYR A 15 6.44 16.92 -2.66
C TYR A 15 6.56 16.80 -4.18
N TRP A 16 5.72 17.51 -4.95
CA TRP A 16 5.81 17.55 -6.41
C TRP A 16 7.07 18.26 -6.90
N ALA A 17 7.53 19.32 -6.21
CA ALA A 17 8.80 19.97 -6.52
C ALA A 17 9.97 18.98 -6.36
N PHE A 18 9.95 18.14 -5.32
CA PHE A 18 10.93 17.06 -5.17
C PHE A 18 10.83 16.02 -6.30
N CYS A 19 9.61 15.61 -6.68
CA CYS A 19 9.40 14.67 -7.78
C CYS A 19 9.92 15.22 -9.10
N LEU A 20 9.55 16.45 -9.45
CA LEU A 20 9.96 17.14 -10.67
C LEU A 20 11.46 17.43 -10.66
N PHE A 21 12.05 17.78 -9.51
CA PHE A 21 13.50 17.91 -9.37
C PHE A 21 14.22 16.64 -9.81
N TRP A 22 13.78 15.48 -9.31
CA TRP A 22 14.35 14.19 -9.73
C TRP A 22 14.04 13.85 -11.18
N GLY A 23 12.87 14.24 -11.70
CA GLY A 23 12.54 14.17 -13.13
C GLY A 23 13.56 14.91 -14.00
N LEU A 24 13.83 16.17 -13.69
CA LEU A 24 14.81 17.00 -14.41
C LEU A 24 16.25 16.53 -14.20
N ALA A 25 16.62 16.17 -12.97
CA ALA A 25 17.95 15.65 -12.67
C ALA A 25 18.21 14.32 -13.39
N GLY A 26 17.21 13.44 -13.42
CA GLY A 26 17.24 12.19 -14.19
C GLY A 26 17.42 12.46 -15.68
N ALA A 27 16.65 13.39 -16.25
CA ALA A 27 16.73 13.77 -17.66
C ALA A 27 18.13 14.27 -18.06
N ARG A 28 18.75 15.11 -17.23
CA ARG A 28 20.11 15.63 -17.48
C ARG A 28 21.19 14.56 -17.40
N LEU A 29 20.97 13.51 -16.61
CA LEU A 29 21.90 12.41 -16.41
C LEU A 29 21.66 11.23 -17.38
N ALA A 30 20.51 11.19 -18.06
CA ALA A 30 20.10 10.10 -18.93
C ALA A 30 20.75 10.20 -20.32
N VAL A 31 22.03 9.85 -20.41
CA VAL A 31 22.75 9.75 -21.69
C VAL A 31 22.53 8.36 -22.30
N GLY A 32 21.44 8.22 -23.05
CA GLY A 32 21.10 7.01 -23.80
C GLY A 32 20.22 5.98 -23.08
N PRO A 33 19.77 4.91 -23.78
CA PRO A 33 18.72 4.00 -23.29
C PRO A 33 19.09 3.28 -21.99
N LYS A 34 20.34 2.85 -21.84
CA LYS A 34 20.82 2.17 -20.63
C LYS A 34 20.78 3.08 -19.39
N SER A 35 21.08 4.36 -19.54
CA SER A 35 21.01 5.32 -18.44
C SER A 35 19.55 5.59 -18.06
N TYR A 36 18.67 5.72 -19.06
CA TYR A 36 17.24 5.93 -18.87
C TYR A 36 16.54 4.75 -18.15
N PHE A 37 16.65 3.53 -18.71
CA PHE A 37 15.93 2.36 -18.19
C PHE A 37 16.57 1.70 -16.98
N LEU A 38 17.90 1.82 -16.80
CA LEU A 38 18.62 1.10 -15.75
C LEU A 38 19.39 1.98 -14.78
N ALA A 39 19.31 3.31 -14.91
CA ALA A 39 20.13 4.24 -14.12
C ALA A 39 21.63 3.87 -14.13
N ASP A 40 22.13 3.44 -15.29
CA ASP A 40 23.50 2.95 -15.52
C ASP A 40 23.88 1.72 -14.66
N ARG A 41 22.88 0.99 -14.17
CA ARG A 41 23.03 -0.11 -13.21
C ARG A 41 23.79 0.31 -11.96
N ASN A 42 23.61 1.56 -11.53
CA ASN A 42 24.38 2.19 -10.46
C ASN A 42 23.51 2.62 -9.25
N LEU A 43 22.29 2.08 -9.13
CA LEU A 43 21.47 2.38 -7.95
C LEU A 43 22.14 1.84 -6.68
N PRO A 44 22.30 2.66 -5.64
CA PRO A 44 22.96 2.25 -4.41
C PRO A 44 22.06 1.29 -3.62
N ALA A 45 22.67 0.41 -2.82
CA ALA A 45 21.96 -0.64 -2.09
C ALA A 45 20.86 -0.11 -1.16
N TRP A 46 21.07 1.04 -0.52
CA TRP A 46 20.08 1.63 0.39
C TRP A 46 18.81 2.11 -0.35
N VAL A 47 18.94 2.63 -1.58
CA VAL A 47 17.79 2.98 -2.43
C VAL A 47 17.01 1.73 -2.79
N ILE A 48 17.69 0.63 -3.11
CA ILE A 48 17.03 -0.66 -3.39
C ILE A 48 16.23 -1.15 -2.17
N VAL A 49 16.77 -0.99 -0.96
CA VAL A 49 16.07 -1.37 0.28
C VAL A 49 14.80 -0.56 0.45
N VAL A 50 14.89 0.77 0.40
CA VAL A 50 13.74 1.64 0.69
C VAL A 50 12.74 1.64 -0.46
N ALA A 51 13.18 1.90 -1.69
CA ALA A 51 12.30 1.97 -2.85
C ALA A 51 11.70 0.59 -3.21
N GLY A 52 12.47 -0.49 -3.05
CA GLY A 52 11.95 -1.85 -3.26
C GLY A 52 10.89 -2.23 -2.22
N THR A 53 11.07 -1.80 -0.97
CA THR A 53 10.03 -1.98 0.07
C THR A 53 8.81 -1.13 -0.24
N ALA A 54 8.98 0.15 -0.63
CA ALA A 54 7.89 1.03 -1.03
C ALA A 54 7.08 0.49 -2.22
N LEU A 55 7.76 -0.18 -3.16
CA LEU A 55 7.12 -0.79 -4.32
C LEU A 55 6.24 -1.99 -3.91
N ALA A 56 6.71 -2.82 -2.98
CA ALA A 56 5.94 -3.95 -2.47
C ALA A 56 4.77 -3.50 -1.58
N PHE A 57 5.00 -2.50 -0.72
CA PHE A 57 4.03 -2.01 0.25
C PHE A 57 3.68 -0.55 -0.04
N ASN A 58 2.64 -0.36 -0.84
CA ASN A 58 2.29 0.90 -1.48
C ASN A 58 0.86 1.33 -1.12
N GLY A 59 0.19 2.11 -1.97
CA GLY A 59 -1.16 2.63 -1.75
C GLY A 59 -2.21 1.60 -1.34
N TRP A 60 -2.12 0.34 -1.79
CA TRP A 60 -3.07 -0.70 -1.33
C TRP A 60 -2.85 -1.03 0.15
N VAL A 61 -1.60 -1.04 0.62
CA VAL A 61 -1.26 -1.26 2.02
C VAL A 61 -1.65 -0.06 2.87
N PHE A 62 -1.39 1.15 2.35
CA PHE A 62 -1.68 2.37 3.08
C PHE A 62 -3.18 2.57 3.26
N LEU A 63 -3.98 2.40 2.20
CA LEU A 63 -5.41 2.69 2.20
C LEU A 63 -6.28 1.44 2.37
N GLY A 64 -6.03 0.41 1.58
CA GLY A 64 -6.88 -0.77 1.51
C GLY A 64 -6.72 -1.73 2.70
N TYR A 65 -5.51 -1.87 3.24
CA TYR A 65 -5.27 -2.80 4.34
C TYR A 65 -6.06 -2.43 5.63
N PRO A 66 -6.07 -1.16 6.09
CA PRO A 66 -6.96 -0.74 7.18
C PRO A 66 -8.45 -0.93 6.88
N ASP A 67 -8.90 -0.69 5.64
CA ASP A 67 -10.30 -0.85 5.24
C ASP A 67 -10.76 -2.32 5.32
N ILE A 68 -9.93 -3.24 4.83
CA ILE A 68 -10.24 -4.67 4.90
C ILE A 68 -10.17 -5.16 6.33
N LEU A 69 -9.21 -4.70 7.14
CA LEU A 69 -9.16 -5.00 8.59
C LEU A 69 -10.40 -4.51 9.33
N PHE A 70 -10.89 -3.31 8.98
CA PHE A 70 -12.11 -2.75 9.56
C PHE A 70 -13.34 -3.61 9.26
N ARG A 71 -13.39 -4.26 8.10
CA ARG A 71 -14.51 -5.11 7.68
C ARG A 71 -14.38 -6.57 8.14
N ASP A 72 -13.19 -7.13 8.02
CA ASP A 72 -12.95 -8.58 8.08
C ASP A 72 -12.19 -9.03 9.34
N GLY A 73 -11.67 -8.10 10.15
CA GLY A 73 -11.07 -8.40 11.46
C GLY A 73 -9.73 -9.15 11.41
N PHE A 74 -9.47 -9.92 12.46
CA PHE A 74 -8.19 -10.62 12.67
C PHE A 74 -7.88 -11.74 11.66
N PRO A 75 -8.85 -12.48 11.11
CA PRO A 75 -8.57 -13.45 10.06
C PRO A 75 -7.85 -12.83 8.85
N PHE A 76 -8.18 -11.58 8.48
CA PHE A 76 -7.42 -10.85 7.47
C PHE A 76 -6.08 -10.33 8.00
N ALA A 77 -5.99 -9.95 9.28
CA ALA A 77 -4.75 -9.45 9.88
C ALA A 77 -3.57 -10.44 9.73
N GLU A 78 -3.84 -11.76 9.77
CA GLU A 78 -2.85 -12.81 9.52
C GLU A 78 -2.17 -12.69 8.14
N THR A 79 -2.81 -12.02 7.17
CA THR A 79 -2.18 -11.77 5.86
C THR A 79 -0.96 -10.85 5.94
N CYS A 80 -0.69 -10.18 7.07
CA CYS A 80 0.58 -9.50 7.32
C CYS A 80 1.78 -10.47 7.25
N LEU A 81 1.58 -11.76 7.51
CA LEU A 81 2.59 -12.81 7.29
C LEU A 81 2.96 -12.94 5.80
N GLY A 82 2.14 -12.42 4.90
CA GLY A 82 2.51 -12.20 3.50
C GLY A 82 3.74 -11.31 3.32
N ALA A 83 4.11 -10.49 4.30
CA ALA A 83 5.40 -9.79 4.28
C ALA A 83 6.59 -10.76 4.25
N ILE A 84 6.46 -11.94 4.86
CA ILE A 84 7.47 -13.00 4.84
C ILE A 84 7.51 -13.65 3.45
N THR A 85 6.38 -13.95 2.83
CA THR A 85 6.35 -14.56 1.49
C THR A 85 6.87 -13.59 0.43
N ILE A 86 6.55 -12.30 0.52
CA ILE A 86 7.15 -11.20 -0.25
C ILE A 86 8.68 -11.23 -0.13
N ALA A 87 9.20 -11.34 1.10
CA ALA A 87 10.62 -11.43 1.38
C ALA A 87 11.27 -12.69 0.80
N LEU A 88 10.59 -13.84 0.87
CA LEU A 88 11.05 -15.08 0.26
C LEU A 88 11.14 -14.98 -1.26
N GLY A 89 10.14 -14.37 -1.91
CA GLY A 89 10.19 -14.06 -3.35
C GLY A 89 11.41 -13.22 -3.73
N ALA A 90 11.65 -12.16 -2.95
CA ALA A 90 12.82 -11.32 -3.15
C ALA A 90 14.15 -12.11 -2.97
N ALA A 91 14.24 -12.92 -1.91
CA ALA A 91 15.42 -13.70 -1.57
C ALA A 91 15.75 -14.78 -2.61
N PHE A 92 14.74 -15.47 -3.15
CA PHE A 92 14.94 -16.53 -4.13
C PHE A 92 15.32 -16.00 -5.52
N PHE A 93 14.74 -14.88 -5.96
CA PHE A 93 14.81 -14.50 -7.37
C PHE A 93 15.65 -13.25 -7.67
N LEU A 94 15.65 -12.19 -6.84
CA LEU A 94 16.26 -10.90 -7.23
C LEU A 94 17.77 -10.99 -7.44
N LYS A 95 18.49 -11.72 -6.58
CA LYS A 95 19.94 -11.92 -6.75
C LYS A 95 20.24 -12.69 -8.05
N ARG A 96 19.41 -13.69 -8.39
CA ARG A 96 19.58 -14.50 -9.61
C ARG A 96 19.34 -13.66 -10.86
N GLN A 97 18.26 -12.88 -10.87
CA GLN A 97 17.97 -11.94 -11.95
C GLN A 97 19.06 -10.87 -12.09
N TRP A 98 19.57 -10.32 -10.98
CA TRP A 98 20.71 -9.39 -11.03
C TRP A 98 21.96 -10.02 -11.66
N MET A 99 22.31 -11.26 -11.30
CA MET A 99 23.45 -11.96 -11.90
C MET A 99 23.26 -12.17 -13.41
N LEU A 100 22.06 -12.58 -13.82
CA LEU A 100 21.70 -12.75 -15.22
C LEU A 100 21.78 -11.42 -15.99
N GLY A 101 21.22 -10.34 -15.43
CA GLY A 101 21.27 -9.01 -16.02
C GLY A 101 22.70 -8.47 -16.15
N LYS A 102 23.60 -8.79 -15.20
CA LYS A 102 25.03 -8.43 -15.30
C LYS A 102 25.78 -9.26 -16.34
N ARG A 103 25.46 -10.56 -16.46
CA ARG A 103 26.14 -11.49 -17.39
C ARG A 103 25.72 -11.29 -18.84
N PHE A 104 24.43 -11.15 -19.10
CA PHE A 104 23.85 -11.12 -20.45
C PHE A 104 23.43 -9.72 -20.90
N GLY A 105 23.44 -8.73 -20.01
CA GLY A 105 23.17 -7.34 -20.37
C GLY A 105 21.69 -6.97 -20.46
N TYR A 106 20.76 -7.85 -20.04
CA TYR A 106 19.31 -7.65 -20.16
C TYR A 106 18.82 -6.28 -19.68
N VAL A 107 18.02 -5.63 -20.52
CA VAL A 107 17.35 -4.36 -20.18
C VAL A 107 15.94 -4.63 -19.69
N THR A 108 15.22 -5.55 -20.36
CA THR A 108 13.83 -5.84 -20.03
C THR A 108 13.65 -7.26 -19.46
N PRO A 109 12.65 -7.47 -18.58
CA PRO A 109 12.35 -8.81 -18.07
C PRO A 109 11.84 -9.76 -19.16
N GLY A 110 11.14 -9.22 -20.17
CA GLY A 110 10.68 -10.00 -21.33
C GLY A 110 11.83 -10.51 -22.20
N GLU A 111 12.89 -9.72 -22.38
CA GLU A 111 14.13 -10.15 -23.03
C GLU A 111 14.81 -11.29 -22.26
N MET A 112 14.93 -11.15 -20.93
CA MET A 112 15.47 -12.20 -20.07
C MET A 112 14.65 -13.50 -20.19
N ALA A 113 13.33 -13.41 -20.16
CA ALA A 113 12.44 -14.57 -20.25
C ALA A 113 12.51 -15.24 -21.63
N ALA A 114 12.51 -14.47 -22.72
CA ALA A 114 12.63 -14.99 -24.09
C ALA A 114 13.96 -15.70 -24.31
N HIS A 115 15.05 -15.13 -23.79
CA HIS A 115 16.36 -15.78 -23.87
C HIS A 115 16.42 -17.06 -23.02
N TYR A 116 15.78 -17.09 -21.84
CA TYR A 116 15.83 -18.25 -20.94
C TYR A 116 14.93 -19.41 -21.40
N PHE A 117 13.68 -19.13 -21.78
CA PHE A 117 12.70 -20.16 -22.15
C PHE A 117 12.71 -20.50 -23.65
N GLY A 118 13.30 -19.64 -24.49
CA GLY A 118 13.31 -19.77 -25.93
C GLY A 118 12.02 -19.27 -26.58
N GLY A 119 12.16 -18.28 -27.46
CA GLY A 119 11.07 -17.78 -28.31
C GLY A 119 10.41 -16.49 -27.82
N ASP A 120 9.76 -15.80 -28.76
CA ASP A 120 9.17 -14.47 -28.53
C ASP A 120 7.77 -14.51 -27.90
N VAL A 121 7.14 -15.68 -27.83
CA VAL A 121 5.78 -15.84 -27.26
C VAL A 121 5.74 -15.40 -25.81
N ILE A 122 6.74 -15.80 -24.99
CA ILE A 122 6.80 -15.40 -23.58
C ILE A 122 7.01 -13.89 -23.42
N ARG A 123 7.80 -13.26 -24.30
CA ARG A 123 8.01 -11.81 -24.31
C ARG A 123 6.70 -11.08 -24.57
N ILE A 124 5.96 -11.51 -25.59
CA ILE A 124 4.67 -10.90 -25.96
C ILE A 124 3.63 -11.13 -24.87
N ALA A 125 3.54 -12.34 -24.32
CA ALA A 125 2.62 -12.67 -23.24
C ALA A 125 2.87 -11.80 -21.99
N MET A 126 4.14 -11.65 -21.59
CA MET A 126 4.51 -10.77 -20.47
C MET A 126 4.13 -9.31 -20.73
N LEU A 127 4.35 -8.80 -21.95
CA LEU A 127 3.99 -7.43 -22.32
C LEU A 127 2.47 -7.22 -22.24
N VAL A 128 1.68 -8.13 -22.83
CA VAL A 128 0.21 -8.03 -22.83
C VAL A 128 -0.33 -8.07 -21.42
N VAL A 129 0.13 -9.02 -20.59
CA VAL A 129 -0.31 -9.12 -19.19
C VAL A 129 0.10 -7.87 -18.40
N ALA A 130 1.34 -7.40 -18.56
CA ALA A 130 1.80 -6.20 -17.88
C ALA A 130 0.93 -4.97 -18.22
N LEU A 131 0.64 -4.73 -19.50
CA LEU A 131 -0.19 -3.61 -19.93
C LEU A 131 -1.66 -3.74 -19.48
N ALA A 132 -2.23 -4.95 -19.60
CA ALA A 132 -3.62 -5.22 -19.25
C ALA A 132 -3.91 -4.95 -17.77
N PHE A 133 -2.95 -5.23 -16.87
CA PHE A 133 -3.11 -4.97 -15.45
C PHE A 133 -2.57 -3.59 -15.03
N ALA A 134 -1.47 -3.10 -15.61
CA ALA A 134 -0.88 -1.83 -15.20
C ALA A 134 -1.79 -0.63 -15.51
N ILE A 135 -2.39 -0.56 -16.71
CA ILE A 135 -3.20 0.62 -17.09
C ILE A 135 -4.42 0.81 -16.17
N PRO A 136 -5.31 -0.20 -15.97
CA PRO A 136 -6.45 -0.04 -15.07
C PRO A 136 -6.02 0.17 -13.62
N PHE A 137 -4.94 -0.49 -13.19
CA PHE A 137 -4.44 -0.35 -11.83
C PHE A 137 -3.91 1.06 -11.54
N VAL A 138 -3.13 1.65 -12.46
CA VAL A 138 -2.66 3.03 -12.34
C VAL A 138 -3.82 4.02 -12.34
N ALA A 139 -4.83 3.82 -13.20
CA ALA A 139 -6.03 4.66 -13.21
C ALA A 139 -6.80 4.59 -11.88
N MET A 140 -7.00 3.39 -11.33
CA MET A 140 -7.64 3.18 -10.03
C MET A 140 -6.88 3.91 -8.91
N GLN A 141 -5.56 3.77 -8.89
CA GLN A 141 -4.70 4.42 -7.91
C GLN A 141 -4.79 5.95 -8.01
N LEU A 142 -4.58 6.53 -9.20
CA LEU A 142 -4.66 7.99 -9.36
C LEU A 142 -6.05 8.54 -9.01
N GLY A 143 -7.12 7.79 -9.28
CA GLY A 143 -8.48 8.12 -8.87
C GLY A 143 -8.70 8.11 -7.35
N ALA A 144 -8.03 7.21 -6.61
CA ALA A 144 -8.04 7.17 -5.15
C ALA A 144 -7.25 8.35 -4.55
N ALA A 145 -6.07 8.67 -5.10
CA ALA A 145 -5.32 9.86 -4.69
C ALA A 145 -6.09 11.16 -4.96
N GLY A 146 -6.81 11.25 -6.09
CA GLY A 146 -7.69 12.38 -6.38
C GLY A 146 -8.83 12.53 -5.37
N ALA A 147 -9.41 11.42 -4.90
CA ALA A 147 -10.45 11.44 -3.87
C ALA A 147 -9.93 11.97 -2.51
N ILE A 148 -8.72 11.57 -2.10
CA ILE A 148 -8.07 12.08 -0.88
C ILE A 148 -7.87 13.59 -0.97
N VAL A 149 -7.33 14.09 -2.08
CA VAL A 149 -7.10 15.53 -2.28
C VAL A 149 -8.43 16.29 -2.28
N ALA A 150 -9.47 15.75 -2.91
CA ALA A 150 -10.79 16.38 -2.93
C ALA A 150 -11.41 16.46 -1.53
N GLY A 151 -11.35 15.36 -0.76
CA GLY A 151 -11.88 15.30 0.60
C GLY A 151 -11.20 16.29 1.55
N LEU A 152 -9.86 16.40 1.48
CA LEU A 152 -9.09 17.26 2.38
C LEU A 152 -8.95 18.72 1.93
N SER A 153 -9.31 19.00 0.69
CA SER A 153 -9.43 20.37 0.19
C SER A 153 -10.83 20.96 0.42
N ASP A 154 -11.68 20.30 1.21
CA ASP A 154 -13.07 20.69 1.45
C ASP A 154 -13.85 20.91 0.13
N GLY A 155 -13.56 20.10 -0.90
CA GLY A 155 -14.16 20.20 -2.23
C GLY A 155 -13.63 21.35 -3.10
N MET A 156 -12.64 22.13 -2.65
CA MET A 156 -12.02 23.19 -3.45
C MET A 156 -11.40 22.66 -4.75
N VAL A 157 -10.79 21.48 -4.70
CA VAL A 157 -10.28 20.78 -5.87
C VAL A 157 -11.13 19.54 -6.09
N GLY A 158 -11.90 19.51 -7.18
CA GLY A 158 -12.70 18.33 -7.53
C GLY A 158 -11.82 17.09 -7.74
N ARG A 159 -12.35 15.90 -7.43
CA ARG A 159 -11.65 14.61 -7.55
C ARG A 159 -10.99 14.43 -8.92
N ASP A 160 -11.73 14.71 -9.99
CA ASP A 160 -11.24 14.49 -11.36
C ASP A 160 -10.13 15.47 -11.72
N ALA A 161 -10.24 16.74 -11.29
CA ALA A 161 -9.19 17.74 -11.48
C ALA A 161 -7.93 17.35 -10.71
N ALA A 162 -8.05 16.93 -9.46
CA ALA A 162 -6.94 16.44 -8.66
C ALA A 162 -6.26 15.22 -9.31
N MET A 163 -7.06 14.25 -9.76
CA MET A 163 -6.58 13.05 -10.47
C MET A 163 -5.77 13.43 -11.71
N TRP A 164 -6.28 14.32 -12.57
CA TRP A 164 -5.58 14.74 -13.78
C TRP A 164 -4.27 15.47 -13.48
N VAL A 165 -4.25 16.38 -12.50
CA VAL A 165 -3.02 17.06 -12.07
C VAL A 165 -1.99 16.06 -11.55
N LEU A 166 -2.41 15.12 -10.69
CA LEU A 166 -1.55 14.05 -10.19
C LEU A 166 -0.99 13.19 -11.32
N THR A 167 -1.82 12.86 -12.31
CA THR A 167 -1.43 12.08 -13.50
C THR A 167 -0.36 12.81 -14.30
N ILE A 168 -0.56 14.10 -14.57
CA ILE A 168 0.39 14.93 -15.34
C ILE A 168 1.72 15.02 -14.61
N VAL A 169 1.72 15.25 -13.29
CA VAL A 169 2.95 15.32 -12.50
C VAL A 169 3.71 14.00 -12.53
N VAL A 170 3.00 12.87 -12.29
CA VAL A 170 3.61 11.53 -12.33
C VAL A 170 4.20 11.24 -13.70
N PHE A 171 3.43 11.48 -14.75
CA PHE A 171 3.88 11.29 -16.12
C PHE A 171 5.13 12.14 -16.41
N ALA A 172 5.13 13.42 -16.03
CA ALA A 172 6.25 14.32 -16.28
C ALA A 172 7.55 13.83 -15.63
N TYR A 173 7.57 13.55 -14.31
CA TYR A 173 8.83 13.18 -13.68
C TYR A 173 9.33 11.79 -14.08
N VAL A 174 8.42 10.86 -14.41
CA VAL A 174 8.79 9.51 -14.86
C VAL A 174 9.30 9.54 -16.29
N ALA A 175 8.54 10.17 -17.20
CA ALA A 175 8.89 10.23 -18.61
C ALA A 175 10.22 10.97 -18.83
N PHE A 176 10.49 12.03 -18.09
CA PHE A 176 11.77 12.75 -18.20
C PHE A 176 12.89 12.08 -17.42
N GLY A 177 12.61 11.57 -16.21
CA GLY A 177 13.64 11.14 -15.28
C GLY A 177 14.08 9.67 -15.36
N GLY A 178 13.27 8.82 -15.99
CA GLY A 178 13.52 7.38 -16.11
C GLY A 178 13.67 6.66 -14.76
N MET A 179 14.38 5.53 -14.77
CA MET A 179 14.55 4.65 -13.61
C MET A 179 15.23 5.33 -12.41
N ARG A 180 16.13 6.29 -12.67
CA ARG A 180 16.81 7.03 -11.61
C ARG A 180 15.82 7.88 -10.82
N ALA A 181 15.00 8.66 -11.50
CA ALA A 181 13.97 9.46 -10.85
C ALA A 181 12.96 8.57 -10.11
N ALA A 182 12.47 7.51 -10.77
CA ALA A 182 11.53 6.57 -10.16
C ALA A 182 12.08 5.96 -8.85
N ALA A 183 13.37 5.59 -8.81
CA ALA A 183 13.99 5.00 -7.62
C ALA A 183 14.15 5.99 -6.45
N TYR A 184 14.61 7.22 -6.72
CA TYR A 184 14.78 8.23 -5.66
C TYR A 184 13.45 8.81 -5.17
N VAL A 185 12.48 9.02 -6.07
CA VAL A 185 11.11 9.38 -5.70
C VAL A 185 10.47 8.24 -4.88
N GLY A 186 10.61 7.00 -5.34
CA GLY A 186 10.14 5.81 -4.61
C GLY A 186 10.76 5.66 -3.22
N THR A 187 11.99 6.13 -3.03
CA THR A 187 12.65 6.16 -1.72
C THR A 187 11.93 7.11 -0.76
N LEU A 188 11.64 8.34 -1.19
CA LEU A 188 10.88 9.30 -0.37
C LEU A 188 9.48 8.75 -0.08
N GLN A 189 8.80 8.24 -1.11
CA GLN A 189 7.46 7.66 -0.95
C GLN A 189 7.45 6.49 0.04
N GLY A 190 8.48 5.65 0.03
CA GLY A 190 8.64 4.56 1.00
C GLY A 190 8.73 5.05 2.44
N VAL A 191 9.54 6.08 2.69
CA VAL A 191 9.64 6.70 4.01
C VAL A 191 8.30 7.29 4.43
N LEU A 192 7.63 8.02 3.52
CA LEU A 192 6.32 8.62 3.78
C LEU A 192 5.26 7.56 4.11
N VAL A 193 5.22 6.43 3.38
CA VAL A 193 4.30 5.32 3.65
C VAL A 193 4.49 4.79 5.07
N VAL A 194 5.73 4.46 5.46
CA VAL A 194 6.00 3.91 6.79
C VAL A 194 5.64 4.91 7.88
N VAL A 195 6.10 6.16 7.75
CA VAL A 195 5.79 7.22 8.71
C VAL A 195 4.29 7.46 8.80
N GLY A 196 3.57 7.44 7.67
CA GLY A 196 2.14 7.69 7.66
C GLY A 196 1.35 6.58 8.34
N ILE A 197 1.71 5.31 8.12
CA ILE A 197 1.06 4.18 8.82
C ILE A 197 1.37 4.23 10.33
N LEU A 198 2.61 4.52 10.72
CA LEU A 198 2.99 4.66 12.13
C LEU A 198 2.22 5.80 12.81
N ALA A 199 2.17 6.96 12.17
CA ALA A 199 1.49 8.15 12.70
C ALA A 199 -0.02 7.94 12.83
N LEU A 200 -0.68 7.40 11.81
CA LEU A 200 -2.11 7.14 11.84
C LEU A 200 -2.47 6.02 12.83
N GLY A 201 -1.65 4.97 12.94
CA GLY A 201 -1.86 3.93 13.95
C GLY A 201 -1.63 4.44 15.38
N ALA A 202 -0.62 5.30 15.59
CA ALA A 202 -0.42 5.95 16.88
C ALA A 202 -1.58 6.89 17.24
N TYR A 203 -2.12 7.60 16.25
CA TYR A 203 -3.31 8.43 16.43
C TYR A 203 -4.56 7.60 16.75
N ALA A 204 -4.75 6.46 16.08
CA ALA A 204 -5.82 5.52 16.40
C ALA A 204 -5.69 5.01 17.85
N TYR A 205 -4.49 4.63 18.29
CA TYR A 205 -4.26 4.28 19.69
C TYR A 205 -4.57 5.43 20.65
N TRP A 206 -4.16 6.65 20.32
CA TRP A 206 -4.44 7.82 21.15
C TRP A 206 -5.95 8.06 21.31
N LEU A 207 -6.72 7.97 20.23
CA LEU A 207 -8.18 8.09 20.27
C LEU A 207 -8.88 7.01 21.10
N MET A 208 -8.24 5.86 21.26
CA MET A 208 -8.76 4.72 22.04
C MET A 208 -8.25 4.70 23.50
N ASP A 209 -7.60 5.75 24.00
CA ASP A 209 -6.92 5.77 25.31
C ASP A 209 -5.79 4.73 25.46
N GLY A 210 -5.14 4.39 24.34
CA GLY A 210 -3.93 3.59 24.26
C GLY A 210 -4.17 2.08 24.07
N PHE A 211 -3.06 1.34 23.94
CA PHE A 211 -3.06 -0.10 23.66
C PHE A 211 -3.82 -0.93 24.71
N GLY A 212 -3.74 -0.53 25.99
CA GLY A 212 -4.42 -1.24 27.08
C GLY A 212 -5.95 -1.16 26.99
N ALA A 213 -6.50 -0.02 26.56
CA ALA A 213 -7.94 0.13 26.37
C ALA A 213 -8.41 -0.60 25.12
N PHE A 214 -7.65 -0.53 24.02
CA PHE A 214 -7.92 -1.32 22.81
C PHE A 214 -7.98 -2.83 23.09
N THR A 215 -7.00 -3.38 23.82
CA THR A 215 -6.97 -4.81 24.16
C THR A 215 -8.12 -5.22 25.08
N ARG A 216 -8.53 -4.39 26.04
CA ARG A 216 -9.73 -4.63 26.86
C ARG A 216 -11.01 -4.62 26.02
N ALA A 217 -11.14 -3.69 25.07
CA ALA A 217 -12.29 -3.62 24.17
C ALA A 217 -12.38 -4.85 23.27
N LEU A 218 -11.25 -5.35 22.77
CA LEU A 218 -11.18 -6.63 22.05
C LEU A 218 -11.63 -7.81 22.92
N GLY A 219 -11.20 -7.85 24.19
CA GLY A 219 -11.65 -8.85 25.15
C GLY A 219 -13.16 -8.81 25.40
N ALA A 220 -13.71 -7.60 25.57
CA ALA A 220 -15.15 -7.40 25.73
C ALA A 220 -15.94 -7.83 24.49
N LEU A 221 -15.45 -7.50 23.28
CA LEU A 221 -16.06 -7.95 22.02
C LEU A 221 -16.02 -9.48 21.88
N SER A 222 -14.92 -10.12 22.25
CA SER A 222 -14.79 -11.58 22.25
C SER A 222 -15.79 -12.25 23.21
N LEU A 223 -15.97 -11.69 24.41
CA LEU A 223 -16.98 -12.19 25.36
C LEU A 223 -18.41 -12.01 24.84
N ALA A 224 -18.69 -10.93 24.11
CA ALA A 224 -20.00 -10.74 23.47
C ALA A 224 -20.35 -11.85 22.46
N ALA A 225 -19.36 -12.50 21.84
CA ALA A 225 -19.58 -13.66 20.98
C ALA A 225 -20.16 -14.87 21.73
N THR A 226 -19.92 -14.95 23.05
CA THR A 226 -20.33 -16.09 23.89
C THR A 226 -21.67 -15.89 24.58
N SER A 227 -22.18 -14.65 24.64
CA SER A 227 -23.22 -14.26 25.58
C SER A 227 -24.53 -13.75 24.95
N ALA A 228 -24.62 -13.56 23.62
CA ALA A 228 -25.84 -13.00 23.01
C ALA A 228 -26.10 -13.41 21.55
N GLU A 229 -27.37 -13.43 21.17
CA GLU A 229 -27.81 -13.23 19.78
C GLU A 229 -27.79 -11.72 19.47
N GLY A 230 -27.30 -11.32 18.29
CA GLY A 230 -27.27 -9.92 17.86
C GLY A 230 -26.08 -9.56 16.97
N ASN A 231 -26.11 -8.37 16.37
CA ASN A 231 -25.12 -7.93 15.38
C ASN A 231 -23.69 -7.90 15.92
N ALA A 232 -23.49 -7.54 17.19
CA ALA A 232 -22.17 -7.52 17.82
C ALA A 232 -21.60 -8.92 18.06
N ALA A 233 -22.44 -9.88 18.45
CA ALA A 233 -22.04 -11.27 18.62
C ALA A 233 -21.71 -11.93 17.28
N ALA A 234 -22.51 -11.66 16.24
CA ALA A 234 -22.23 -12.11 14.87
C ALA A 234 -20.93 -11.49 14.33
N MET A 235 -20.73 -10.19 14.56
CA MET A 235 -19.48 -9.51 14.22
C MET A 235 -18.31 -10.17 14.95
N ALA A 236 -18.35 -10.30 16.28
CA ALA A 236 -17.29 -10.92 17.07
C ALA A 236 -16.97 -12.36 16.63
N ALA A 237 -18.00 -13.17 16.33
CA ALA A 237 -17.81 -14.51 15.80
C ALA A 237 -17.04 -14.50 14.46
N SER A 238 -17.35 -13.57 13.54
CA SER A 238 -16.61 -13.42 12.28
C SER A 238 -15.26 -12.72 12.41
N PHE A 239 -15.08 -11.87 13.42
CA PHE A 239 -13.90 -11.00 13.58
C PHE A 239 -12.68 -11.71 14.16
N PHE A 240 -12.91 -12.83 14.85
CA PHE A 240 -11.86 -13.60 15.53
C PHE A 240 -11.77 -15.06 15.05
N ALA A 241 -12.81 -15.59 14.40
CA ALA A 241 -12.80 -16.99 13.96
C ALA A 241 -12.17 -17.15 12.59
N ILE A 242 -11.34 -18.19 12.45
CA ILE A 242 -11.02 -18.78 11.15
C ILE A 242 -12.03 -19.92 10.96
N PRO A 243 -12.98 -19.83 10.02
CA PRO A 243 -14.13 -20.73 9.92
C PRO A 243 -13.78 -22.18 9.54
N GLY A 244 -12.50 -22.44 9.23
CA GLY A 244 -11.97 -23.78 8.97
C GLY A 244 -10.88 -23.76 7.91
N VAL A 245 -10.51 -24.94 7.42
CA VAL A 245 -9.51 -25.10 6.35
C VAL A 245 -10.07 -24.61 5.01
N ILE A 246 -11.26 -25.09 4.64
CA ILE A 246 -12.02 -24.72 3.44
C ILE A 246 -13.49 -24.61 3.86
N GLN A 247 -14.20 -23.67 3.24
CA GLN A 247 -15.64 -23.53 3.36
C GLN A 247 -16.22 -23.39 1.95
N TYR A 248 -17.20 -24.22 1.64
CA TYR A 248 -17.93 -24.14 0.38
C TYR A 248 -19.18 -23.29 0.59
N THR A 249 -19.35 -22.28 -0.25
CA THR A 249 -20.53 -21.39 -0.27
C THR A 249 -21.01 -21.23 -1.70
N ALA A 250 -22.26 -20.79 -1.91
CA ALA A 250 -22.77 -20.50 -3.25
C ALA A 250 -22.08 -19.30 -3.94
N GLY A 251 -21.15 -18.64 -3.25
CA GLY A 251 -20.36 -17.51 -3.74
C GLY A 251 -20.54 -16.24 -2.89
N LEU A 252 -19.59 -15.31 -3.03
CA LEU A 252 -19.65 -14.02 -2.36
C LEU A 252 -20.90 -13.25 -2.81
N GLY A 253 -21.70 -12.78 -1.84
CA GLY A 253 -22.93 -12.04 -2.09
C GLY A 253 -24.17 -12.91 -2.37
N VAL A 254 -24.02 -14.24 -2.41
CA VAL A 254 -25.14 -15.19 -2.47
C VAL A 254 -25.38 -15.80 -1.10
N ASP A 255 -24.32 -16.38 -0.52
CA ASP A 255 -24.34 -16.93 0.84
C ASP A 255 -23.40 -16.12 1.74
N THR A 256 -23.84 -15.82 2.97
CA THR A 256 -22.96 -15.27 4.00
C THR A 256 -22.17 -16.42 4.64
N PRO A 257 -20.83 -16.46 4.51
CA PRO A 257 -20.06 -17.55 5.08
C PRO A 257 -20.11 -17.52 6.61
N ALA A 258 -20.52 -18.64 7.21
CA ALA A 258 -20.51 -18.83 8.66
C ALA A 258 -19.10 -18.63 9.21
N GLY A 259 -18.93 -17.69 10.16
CA GLY A 259 -17.63 -17.39 10.78
C GLY A 259 -16.68 -16.52 9.94
N GLY A 260 -17.13 -15.96 8.81
CA GLY A 260 -16.35 -15.00 8.01
C GLY A 260 -15.77 -15.56 6.71
N LEU A 261 -15.13 -14.70 5.91
CA LEU A 261 -14.64 -15.06 4.56
C LEU A 261 -13.30 -15.83 4.59
N TRP A 262 -12.46 -15.57 5.59
CA TRP A 262 -11.04 -15.89 5.58
C TRP A 262 -10.76 -17.28 6.18
N THR A 263 -10.88 -18.32 5.35
CA THR A 263 -10.46 -19.69 5.71
C THR A 263 -8.93 -19.82 5.74
N ALA A 264 -8.39 -20.88 6.36
CA ALA A 264 -6.95 -21.11 6.40
C ALA A 264 -6.33 -21.22 4.99
N VAL A 265 -7.03 -21.87 4.04
CA VAL A 265 -6.58 -21.93 2.64
C VAL A 265 -6.64 -20.56 1.96
N MET A 266 -7.66 -19.75 2.24
CA MET A 266 -7.73 -18.39 1.69
C MET A 266 -6.58 -17.52 2.21
N ILE A 267 -6.30 -17.54 3.51
CA ILE A 267 -5.18 -16.81 4.11
C ILE A 267 -3.86 -17.28 3.49
N PHE A 268 -3.62 -18.60 3.45
CA PHE A 268 -2.40 -19.16 2.88
C PHE A 268 -2.22 -18.81 1.39
N SER A 269 -3.25 -19.01 0.57
CA SER A 269 -3.19 -18.72 -0.87
C SER A 269 -3.04 -17.23 -1.15
N TYR A 270 -3.67 -16.36 -0.34
CA TYR A 270 -3.50 -14.91 -0.41
C TYR A 270 -2.06 -14.52 -0.03
N SER A 271 -1.51 -15.06 1.06
CA SER A 271 -0.11 -14.84 1.43
C SER A 271 0.85 -15.30 0.35
N LEU A 272 0.61 -16.44 -0.32
CA LEU A 272 1.40 -16.86 -1.47
C LEU A 272 1.23 -15.93 -2.66
N ALA A 273 0.02 -15.45 -2.94
CA ALA A 273 -0.23 -14.48 -4.02
C ALA A 273 0.55 -13.18 -3.80
N LEU A 274 0.70 -12.73 -2.54
CA LEU A 274 1.51 -11.56 -2.19
C LEU A 274 3.00 -11.72 -2.57
N MET A 275 3.53 -12.94 -2.61
CA MET A 275 4.88 -13.20 -3.14
C MET A 275 5.03 -12.69 -4.59
N GLY A 276 3.95 -12.74 -5.38
CA GLY A 276 3.91 -12.22 -6.75
C GLY A 276 4.25 -10.73 -6.87
N LEU A 277 4.07 -9.95 -5.79
CA LEU A 277 4.44 -8.53 -5.77
C LEU A 277 5.94 -8.33 -6.02
N THR A 278 6.82 -9.20 -5.51
CA THR A 278 8.28 -9.10 -5.73
C THR A 278 8.77 -9.86 -6.94
N LEU A 279 7.93 -10.69 -7.55
CA LEU A 279 8.25 -11.47 -8.75
C LEU A 279 7.83 -10.79 -10.05
N ASN A 280 7.20 -9.63 -9.96
CA ASN A 280 6.73 -8.90 -11.14
C ASN A 280 7.90 -8.32 -11.98
N PRO A 281 7.64 -7.93 -13.25
CA PRO A 281 8.66 -7.35 -14.13
C PRO A 281 9.35 -6.10 -13.57
N VAL A 282 8.65 -5.30 -12.78
CA VAL A 282 9.16 -4.05 -12.20
C VAL A 282 10.31 -4.33 -11.23
N PHE A 283 10.18 -5.34 -10.38
CA PHE A 283 11.25 -5.79 -9.49
C PHE A 283 12.44 -6.37 -10.24
N SER A 284 12.22 -6.97 -11.41
CA SER A 284 13.30 -7.44 -12.27
C SER A 284 14.12 -6.27 -12.83
N VAL A 285 13.46 -5.19 -13.28
CA VAL A 285 14.14 -3.95 -13.72
C VAL A 285 14.89 -3.29 -12.57
N LEU A 286 14.29 -3.24 -11.37
CA LEU A 286 14.97 -2.75 -10.17
C LEU A 286 16.22 -3.60 -9.85
N ALA A 287 16.13 -4.92 -9.98
CA ALA A 287 17.26 -5.81 -9.82
C ALA A 287 18.34 -5.50 -10.87
N PHE A 288 18.01 -5.38 -12.15
CA PHE A 288 18.96 -5.06 -13.21
C PHE A 288 19.66 -3.70 -13.01
N SER A 289 18.95 -2.74 -12.42
CA SER A 289 19.41 -1.36 -12.16
C SER A 289 20.32 -1.25 -10.92
N SER A 290 20.38 -2.28 -10.09
CA SER A 290 21.17 -2.27 -8.86
C SER A 290 22.68 -2.36 -9.12
N ARG A 291 23.44 -1.51 -8.40
CA ARG A 291 24.91 -1.56 -8.40
C ARG A 291 25.44 -2.87 -7.82
N SER A 292 24.79 -3.39 -6.79
CA SER A 292 25.27 -4.55 -6.04
C SER A 292 24.12 -5.37 -5.45
N PRO A 293 24.29 -6.69 -5.24
CA PRO A 293 23.22 -7.53 -4.71
C PRO A 293 22.98 -7.33 -3.21
N LYS A 294 23.83 -6.56 -2.52
CA LYS A 294 23.77 -6.37 -1.05
C LYS A 294 22.43 -5.82 -0.57
N GLY A 295 21.76 -5.00 -1.38
CA GLY A 295 20.47 -4.40 -1.04
C GLY A 295 19.32 -5.41 -1.01
N PHE A 296 19.36 -6.51 -1.77
CA PHE A 296 18.22 -7.42 -1.89
C PHE A 296 17.94 -8.19 -0.59
N ALA A 297 19.00 -8.67 0.08
CA ALA A 297 18.83 -9.37 1.35
C ALA A 297 18.27 -8.43 2.43
N ALA A 298 18.81 -7.23 2.54
CA ALA A 298 18.33 -6.23 3.49
C ALA A 298 16.89 -5.76 3.18
N GLN A 299 16.54 -5.64 1.90
CA GLN A 299 15.17 -5.32 1.47
C GLN A 299 14.20 -6.42 1.91
N ALA A 300 14.54 -7.68 1.65
CA ALA A 300 13.71 -8.82 2.02
C ALA A 300 13.54 -8.95 3.54
N THR A 301 14.64 -8.95 4.31
CA THR A 301 14.59 -9.22 5.75
C THR A 301 14.15 -8.02 6.56
N TRP A 302 14.82 -6.88 6.38
CA TRP A 302 14.59 -5.70 7.21
C TRP A 302 13.47 -4.84 6.67
N GLY A 303 13.49 -4.54 5.38
CA GLY A 303 12.45 -3.72 4.75
C GLY A 303 11.08 -4.39 4.78
N ALA A 304 10.95 -5.58 4.18
CA ALA A 304 9.68 -6.28 4.05
C ALA A 304 9.29 -7.04 5.33
N ALA A 305 9.98 -8.14 5.65
CA ALA A 305 9.52 -9.06 6.70
C ALA A 305 9.48 -8.42 8.09
N ALA A 306 10.54 -7.71 8.49
CA ALA A 306 10.62 -7.11 9.84
C ALA A 306 9.84 -5.80 9.93
N THR A 307 10.22 -4.78 9.17
CA THR A 307 9.61 -3.44 9.28
C THR A 307 8.16 -3.45 8.84
N MET A 308 7.87 -3.86 7.61
CA MET A 308 6.48 -3.80 7.13
C MET A 308 5.59 -4.84 7.81
N GLY A 309 6.09 -6.05 8.07
CA GLY A 309 5.34 -7.05 8.85
C GLY A 309 4.95 -6.54 10.24
N GLY A 310 5.90 -5.96 10.99
CA GLY A 310 5.63 -5.39 12.31
C GLY A 310 4.72 -4.15 12.28
N VAL A 311 4.93 -3.26 11.32
CA VAL A 311 4.09 -2.06 11.13
C VAL A 311 2.65 -2.44 10.83
N LEU A 312 2.42 -3.40 9.93
CA LEU A 312 1.08 -3.86 9.58
C LEU A 312 0.38 -4.53 10.77
N LEU A 313 1.10 -5.37 11.50
CA LEU A 313 0.56 -6.09 12.65
C LEU A 313 0.19 -5.15 13.81
N VAL A 314 1.01 -4.14 14.10
CA VAL A 314 0.83 -3.29 15.29
C VAL A 314 0.01 -2.04 14.99
N PHE A 315 0.29 -1.35 13.88
CA PHE A 315 -0.27 -0.03 13.61
C PHE A 315 -1.46 -0.09 12.64
N SER A 316 -1.43 -0.94 11.62
CA SER A 316 -2.58 -1.05 10.71
C SER A 316 -3.75 -1.77 11.35
N VAL A 317 -3.51 -2.76 12.22
CA VAL A 317 -4.57 -3.37 13.06
C VAL A 317 -5.26 -2.32 13.93
N ALA A 318 -4.50 -1.42 14.54
CA ALA A 318 -5.06 -0.32 15.32
C ALA A 318 -5.92 0.62 14.48
N GLN A 319 -5.53 0.90 13.23
CA GLN A 319 -6.32 1.72 12.31
C GLN A 319 -7.62 1.02 11.91
N GLY A 320 -7.54 -0.20 11.38
CA GLY A 320 -8.71 -0.90 10.85
C GLY A 320 -9.65 -1.41 11.95
N VAL A 321 -9.14 -2.29 12.81
CA VAL A 321 -9.94 -2.88 13.88
C VAL A 321 -10.33 -1.82 14.92
N GLY A 322 -9.42 -0.90 15.24
CA GLY A 322 -9.70 0.17 16.21
C GLY A 322 -10.79 1.14 15.77
N ALA A 323 -10.95 1.40 14.47
CA ALA A 323 -12.04 2.24 13.96
C ALA A 323 -13.42 1.74 14.40
N ASN A 324 -13.62 0.42 14.53
CA ASN A 324 -14.87 -0.16 15.02
C ASN A 324 -15.22 0.34 16.44
N PHE A 325 -14.23 0.47 17.33
CA PHE A 325 -14.40 0.95 18.71
C PHE A 325 -14.48 2.47 18.82
N LEU A 326 -14.20 3.19 17.73
CA LEU A 326 -14.28 4.65 17.64
C LEU A 326 -15.59 5.15 17.01
N GLY A 327 -16.60 4.28 16.97
CA GLY A 327 -17.96 4.62 16.52
C GLY A 327 -18.23 4.38 15.03
N ALA A 328 -17.26 3.86 14.27
CA ALA A 328 -17.46 3.55 12.85
C ALA A 328 -18.40 2.34 12.61
N SER A 329 -18.56 1.47 13.62
CA SER A 329 -19.39 0.28 13.51
C SER A 329 -20.62 0.38 14.40
N LYS A 330 -21.80 0.41 13.77
CA LYS A 330 -23.08 0.39 14.50
C LYS A 330 -23.20 -0.82 15.42
N ALA A 331 -22.71 -1.99 15.00
CA ALA A 331 -22.75 -3.19 15.81
C ALA A 331 -22.00 -3.02 17.14
N VAL A 332 -20.84 -2.38 17.12
CA VAL A 332 -20.03 -2.12 18.33
C VAL A 332 -20.65 -1.00 19.18
N THR A 333 -21.14 0.07 18.54
CA THR A 333 -21.76 1.20 19.25
C THR A 333 -23.07 0.82 19.93
N GLU A 334 -23.96 0.10 19.26
CA GLU A 334 -25.24 -0.36 19.82
C GLU A 334 -25.06 -1.37 20.95
N ALA A 335 -23.97 -2.15 20.92
CA ALA A 335 -23.60 -3.06 22.00
C ALA A 335 -22.95 -2.36 23.21
N GLY A 336 -22.77 -1.03 23.18
CA GLY A 336 -22.13 -0.28 24.27
C GLY A 336 -20.63 -0.58 24.41
N LEU A 337 -19.99 -1.11 23.36
CA LEU A 337 -18.58 -1.49 23.35
C LEU A 337 -17.66 -0.41 22.76
N ALA A 338 -18.22 0.68 22.23
CA ALA A 338 -17.45 1.80 21.72
C ALA A 338 -16.68 2.51 22.85
N LEU A 339 -15.39 2.76 22.64
CA LEU A 339 -14.52 3.54 23.52
C LEU A 339 -14.73 5.05 23.35
N GLY A 340 -15.22 5.45 22.17
CA GLY A 340 -15.60 6.79 21.83
C GLY A 340 -16.33 6.79 20.49
N ASN A 341 -16.89 7.93 20.09
CA ASN A 341 -17.62 8.04 18.83
C ASN A 341 -17.08 9.13 17.88
N PRO A 342 -15.75 9.39 17.79
CA PRO A 342 -15.25 10.40 16.87
C PRO A 342 -15.55 10.06 15.39
N LEU A 343 -15.80 8.80 15.03
CA LEU A 343 -16.08 8.37 13.66
C LEU A 343 -17.57 8.16 13.34
N ALA A 344 -18.49 8.44 14.28
CA ALA A 344 -19.91 8.04 14.18
C ALA A 344 -20.72 8.69 13.03
N ASP A 345 -20.26 9.82 12.49
CA ASP A 345 -20.92 10.52 11.38
C ASP A 345 -20.27 10.23 10.01
N GLN A 346 -19.33 9.29 9.95
CA GLN A 346 -18.62 8.96 8.71
C GLN A 346 -19.17 7.68 8.09
N SER A 347 -19.72 7.79 6.87
CA SER A 347 -20.16 6.62 6.10
C SER A 347 -18.95 5.83 5.59
N LEU A 348 -18.45 4.90 6.41
CA LEU A 348 -17.51 3.86 6.01
C LEU A 348 -18.35 2.65 5.54
N PRO A 349 -18.32 2.22 4.25
CA PRO A 349 -17.30 2.39 3.22
C PRO A 349 -17.80 3.19 1.98
N GLY A 350 -17.29 4.41 1.80
CA GLY A 350 -17.53 5.28 0.65
C GLY A 350 -16.72 6.59 0.74
N SER A 351 -16.25 7.09 -0.40
CA SER A 351 -15.39 8.27 -0.70
C SER A 351 -14.04 8.46 0.00
N SER A 352 -13.78 7.97 1.23
CA SER A 352 -12.53 8.31 1.94
C SER A 352 -11.84 7.14 2.68
N GLY A 353 -12.54 6.03 2.98
CA GLY A 353 -11.99 4.89 3.72
C GLY A 353 -11.60 5.23 5.17
N VAL A 354 -11.12 4.23 5.92
CA VAL A 354 -10.69 4.35 7.33
C VAL A 354 -9.60 5.41 7.47
N VAL A 355 -8.63 5.42 6.55
CA VAL A 355 -7.54 6.40 6.56
C VAL A 355 -8.05 7.81 6.32
N GLY A 356 -8.91 8.01 5.33
CA GLY A 356 -9.48 9.34 5.07
C GLY A 356 -10.32 9.84 6.25
N ALA A 357 -10.96 8.93 6.98
CA ALA A 357 -11.70 9.27 8.19
C ALA A 357 -10.81 9.81 9.31
N TYR A 358 -9.68 9.13 9.57
CA TYR A 358 -8.66 9.63 10.51
C TYR A 358 -8.05 10.96 10.05
N LEU A 359 -7.76 11.11 8.75
CA LEU A 359 -7.23 12.36 8.19
C LEU A 359 -8.23 13.52 8.34
N GLY A 360 -9.53 13.25 8.18
CA GLY A 360 -10.59 14.23 8.40
C GLY A 360 -10.60 14.76 9.84
N LEU A 361 -10.64 13.84 10.81
CA LEU A 361 -10.59 14.16 12.25
C LEU A 361 -9.32 14.92 12.63
N LEU A 362 -8.19 14.44 12.16
CA LEU A 362 -6.91 15.08 12.42
C LEU A 362 -6.84 16.46 11.76
N GLY A 363 -7.51 16.64 10.62
CA GLY A 363 -7.57 17.92 9.93
C GLY A 363 -8.22 19.00 10.78
N ASP A 364 -9.23 18.67 11.60
CA ASP A 364 -9.88 19.63 12.50
C ASP A 364 -8.99 20.03 13.68
N ALA A 365 -8.20 19.08 14.21
CA ALA A 365 -7.36 19.31 15.39
C ALA A 365 -5.95 19.83 15.06
N ALA A 366 -5.34 19.33 13.99
CA ALA A 366 -3.97 19.62 13.56
C ALA A 366 -3.87 19.63 12.01
N PRO A 367 -4.36 20.70 11.35
CA PRO A 367 -4.43 20.80 9.88
C PRO A 367 -3.11 20.49 9.15
N TRP A 368 -1.98 20.99 9.66
CA TRP A 368 -0.66 20.75 9.07
C TRP A 368 -0.25 19.27 9.14
N PHE A 369 -0.59 18.58 10.23
CA PHE A 369 -0.22 17.19 10.43
C PHE A 369 -1.09 16.27 9.58
N ALA A 370 -2.39 16.56 9.47
CA ALA A 370 -3.25 15.89 8.51
C ALA A 370 -2.76 16.08 7.06
N ALA A 371 -2.33 17.28 6.70
CA ALA A 371 -1.83 17.57 5.37
C ALA A 371 -0.56 16.76 5.00
N ILE A 372 0.42 16.61 5.91
CA ILE A 372 1.62 15.80 5.63
C ILE A 372 1.29 14.30 5.51
N LEU A 373 0.36 13.79 6.33
CA LEU A 373 -0.11 12.40 6.24
C LEU A 373 -0.95 12.14 4.99
N ALA A 374 -1.69 13.14 4.52
CA ALA A 374 -2.39 13.09 3.23
C ALA A 374 -1.41 13.03 2.06
N VAL A 375 -0.33 13.80 2.12
CA VAL A 375 0.77 13.68 1.13
C VAL A 375 1.40 12.30 1.19
N ALA A 376 1.54 11.69 2.37
CA ALA A 376 1.98 10.29 2.47
C ALA A 376 1.02 9.31 1.79
N ALA A 377 -0.29 9.51 1.94
CA ALA A 377 -1.31 8.71 1.26
C ALA A 377 -1.22 8.87 -0.28
N VAL A 378 -1.09 10.11 -0.77
CA VAL A 378 -0.90 10.41 -2.20
C VAL A 378 0.38 9.79 -2.73
N ALA A 379 1.48 9.92 -1.99
CA ALA A 379 2.78 9.35 -2.30
C ALA A 379 2.75 7.81 -2.38
N ALA A 380 2.04 7.15 -1.46
CA ALA A 380 1.85 5.70 -1.44
C ALA A 380 1.20 5.20 -2.73
N VAL A 381 0.20 5.94 -3.20
CA VAL A 381 -0.59 5.60 -4.38
C VAL A 381 0.17 5.88 -5.68
N GLN A 382 0.93 6.99 -5.72
CA GLN A 382 1.75 7.37 -6.88
C GLN A 382 2.98 6.49 -7.10
N SER A 383 3.55 5.90 -6.04
CA SER A 383 4.78 5.09 -6.15
C SER A 383 4.65 3.95 -7.14
N ILE A 384 3.49 3.28 -7.15
CA ILE A 384 3.17 2.21 -8.09
C ILE A 384 3.13 2.74 -9.52
N ALA A 385 2.38 3.83 -9.73
CA ALA A 385 2.13 4.37 -11.05
C ALA A 385 3.44 4.75 -11.73
N ALA A 386 4.33 5.36 -10.96
CA ALA A 386 5.61 5.81 -11.46
C ALA A 386 6.55 4.67 -11.84
N ILE A 387 6.68 3.67 -10.97
CA ILE A 387 7.64 2.60 -11.19
C ILE A 387 7.10 1.62 -12.26
N SER A 388 5.79 1.36 -12.27
CA SER A 388 5.15 0.54 -13.32
C SER A 388 5.29 1.18 -14.70
N ALA A 389 5.09 2.51 -14.80
CA ALA A 389 5.29 3.25 -16.04
C ALA A 389 6.77 3.35 -16.46
N SER A 390 7.72 3.28 -15.53
CA SER A 390 9.17 3.30 -15.85
C SER A 390 9.74 1.95 -16.29
N ALA A 391 9.04 0.85 -15.96
CA ALA A 391 9.48 -0.53 -16.19
C ALA A 391 8.76 -1.22 -17.37
N THR A 392 7.77 -0.54 -17.96
CA THR A 392 7.12 -0.89 -19.22
C THR A 392 7.62 0.02 -20.32
#